data_AF-A0A3S1G5L9-F1
#
_entry.id   AF-A0A3S1G5L9-F1
#
_cell.length_a   1.000
_cell.length_b   1.000
_cell.length_c   1.000
_cell.angle_alpha   90.00
_cell.angle_beta   90.00
_cell.angle_gamma   90.00
#
_symmetry.space_group_name_H-M   'P 1'
#
loop_
_entity.id
_entity.type
_entity.pdbx_description
1 polymer ?
#
loop_
_entity_poly.entity_id
_entity_poly.type
_entity_poly.pdbx_seq_one_letter_code
_entity_poly.pdbx_strand_id
1 'polypeptide(L)'
;MGSDRPLVAGEQLVAGEQLVAGEQLVAGKQLVAGEQLVAGEQLVAGKQLVIDGHQHFWDPADGSCGWMTEDYAAIRRVFSPDDLKPALAAAGVDKTVLVQTWHSLDETLAFLETANRTDFVAGVVGWVDLTDPGVAATLSELKARPDGCTLVGIRHLVHN
;
A
#
# COMPACT_ATOMS: atom_id res chain seq x y z
N MET A 1 14.48 43.76 -31.19
CA MET A 1 13.55 44.89 -31.40
C MET A 1 12.24 44.25 -31.81
N GLY A 2 11.30 44.00 -30.89
CA GLY A 2 10.30 44.97 -30.40
C GLY A 2 9.03 44.77 -31.26
N SER A 3 7.81 44.68 -30.78
CA SER A 3 7.23 44.84 -29.45
C SER A 3 5.81 44.28 -29.50
N ASP A 4 5.30 44.01 -28.31
CA ASP A 4 3.96 43.55 -27.94
C ASP A 4 2.79 44.48 -28.37
N ARG A 5 1.57 43.92 -28.33
CA ARG A 5 0.22 44.49 -28.01
C ARG A 5 -0.91 44.27 -29.04
N PRO A 6 -2.10 43.91 -28.51
CA PRO A 6 -3.22 44.84 -28.57
C PRO A 6 -3.62 45.36 -27.18
N LEU A 7 -4.25 46.54 -27.19
CA LEU A 7 -4.51 47.38 -26.03
C LEU A 7 -5.58 46.84 -25.07
N VAL A 8 -5.32 47.14 -23.80
CA VAL A 8 -6.22 47.18 -22.65
C VAL A 8 -7.38 48.16 -22.87
N ALA A 9 -8.55 47.81 -22.36
CA ALA A 9 -9.46 48.72 -21.66
C ALA A 9 -10.08 47.92 -20.50
N GLY A 10 -10.01 48.27 -19.20
CA GLY A 10 -9.54 49.49 -18.54
C GLY A 10 -8.70 49.22 -17.29
N GLU A 11 -8.16 50.31 -16.77
CA GLU A 11 -6.95 50.42 -15.96
C GLU A 11 -7.13 50.20 -14.44
N GLN A 12 -6.05 49.72 -13.82
CA GLN A 12 -5.55 49.85 -12.42
C GLN A 12 -6.52 49.74 -11.23
N LEU A 13 -6.14 49.04 -10.16
CA LEU A 13 -5.24 49.59 -9.14
C LEU A 13 -4.09 48.65 -8.74
N VAL A 14 -2.88 49.23 -8.75
CA VAL A 14 -1.65 48.68 -8.15
C VAL A 14 -1.64 49.00 -6.66
N ALA A 15 -1.36 47.99 -5.83
CA ALA A 15 -0.33 48.04 -4.80
C ALA A 15 0.05 46.59 -4.43
N GLY A 16 1.26 46.18 -4.83
CA GLY A 16 1.86 44.88 -4.56
C GLY A 16 1.87 43.93 -5.75
N GLU A 17 2.55 44.32 -6.83
CA GLU A 17 2.70 43.53 -8.06
C GLU A 17 3.29 42.13 -7.81
N GLN A 18 2.76 41.11 -8.50
CA GLN A 18 3.54 39.94 -8.91
C GLN A 18 3.16 39.52 -10.33
N LEU A 19 4.15 39.46 -11.21
CA LEU A 19 4.01 39.02 -12.60
C LEU A 19 4.04 37.49 -12.70
N VAL A 20 3.27 37.01 -13.68
CA VAL A 20 2.95 35.62 -14.06
C VAL A 20 4.11 34.90 -14.74
N ALA A 21 4.27 33.59 -14.49
CA ALA A 21 4.52 32.56 -15.51
C ALA A 21 4.31 31.15 -14.93
N GLY A 22 3.34 30.40 -15.46
CA GLY A 22 3.13 28.97 -15.17
C GLY A 22 1.82 28.68 -14.43
N GLU A 23 0.70 28.96 -15.09
CA GLU A 23 -0.66 28.79 -14.57
C GLU A 23 -0.98 27.33 -14.20
N GLN A 24 -1.62 27.14 -13.04
CA GLN A 24 -2.78 26.24 -12.92
C GLN A 24 -3.68 26.73 -11.78
N LEU A 25 -4.90 27.14 -12.15
CA LEU A 25 -6.01 27.39 -11.24
C LEU A 25 -6.68 26.07 -10.90
N VAL A 26 -6.74 25.72 -9.61
CA VAL A 26 -7.50 24.57 -9.12
C VAL A 26 -8.95 24.99 -8.91
N ALA A 27 -9.88 24.23 -9.49
CA ALA A 27 -11.31 24.45 -9.34
C ALA A 27 -11.76 24.35 -7.87
N GLY A 28 -12.50 25.36 -7.41
CA GLY A 28 -13.34 25.28 -6.20
C GLY A 28 -12.99 26.18 -5.01
N LYS A 29 -12.30 27.32 -5.16
CA LYS A 29 -12.06 28.22 -4.02
C LYS A 29 -12.84 29.53 -4.12
N GLN A 30 -13.75 29.75 -3.17
CA GLN A 30 -14.04 31.10 -2.68
C GLN A 30 -13.12 31.34 -1.49
N LEU A 31 -12.16 32.27 -1.62
CA LEU A 31 -11.31 32.72 -0.51
C LEU A 31 -11.85 34.06 -0.02
N VAL A 32 -12.21 34.10 1.26
CA VAL A 32 -12.63 35.32 1.97
C VAL A 32 -11.36 36.09 2.37
N ALA A 33 -11.37 37.40 2.16
CA ALA A 33 -10.26 38.29 2.47
C ALA A 33 -9.92 38.26 3.98
N GLY A 34 -8.65 38.00 4.33
CA GLY A 34 -8.16 38.25 5.69
C GLY A 34 -6.94 37.46 6.17
N GLU A 35 -6.62 36.29 5.59
CA GLU A 35 -5.57 35.43 6.19
C GLU A 35 -4.36 35.25 5.26
N GLN A 36 -3.20 35.65 5.78
CA GLN A 36 -1.90 35.62 5.14
C GLN A 36 -1.35 34.18 5.21
N LEU A 37 -1.31 33.46 4.09
CA LEU A 37 -0.67 32.14 4.02
C LEU A 37 0.85 32.34 3.98
N VAL A 38 1.53 31.94 5.05
CA VAL A 38 2.99 31.87 5.10
C VAL A 38 3.44 30.72 4.19
N ALA A 39 4.18 31.06 3.13
CA ALA A 39 4.74 30.10 2.19
C ALA A 39 5.77 29.21 2.91
N GLY A 40 5.50 27.90 2.94
CA GLY A 40 6.41 26.93 3.56
C GLY A 40 5.99 25.47 3.45
N GLU A 41 4.74 25.16 3.15
CA GLU A 41 4.29 23.77 2.98
C GLU A 41 3.47 23.63 1.71
N GLN A 42 4.05 22.90 0.76
CA GLN A 42 3.39 22.48 -0.47
C GLN A 42 2.23 21.57 -0.06
N LEU A 43 0.98 22.05 -0.17
CA LEU A 43 -0.22 21.24 -0.02
C LEU A 43 -0.26 20.19 -1.14
N VAL A 44 0.37 19.04 -0.92
CA VAL A 44 0.18 17.87 -1.77
C VAL A 44 -1.20 17.29 -1.42
N ALA A 45 -2.23 17.70 -2.16
CA ALA A 45 -3.58 17.13 -2.05
C ALA A 45 -3.66 15.74 -2.71
N GLY A 46 -2.77 14.84 -2.30
CA GLY A 46 -2.86 13.41 -2.56
C GLY A 46 -2.70 12.71 -1.22
N LYS A 47 -3.70 11.92 -0.80
CA LYS A 47 -3.59 11.09 0.40
C LYS A 47 -2.30 10.27 0.30
N GLN A 48 -1.40 10.36 1.29
CA GLN A 48 -0.25 9.46 1.35
C GLN A 48 -0.75 8.03 1.52
N LEU A 49 -0.32 7.13 0.63
CA LEU A 49 -0.64 5.72 0.72
C LEU A 49 0.06 5.12 1.94
N VAL A 50 -0.71 4.56 2.87
CA VAL A 50 -0.18 3.87 4.06
C VAL A 50 -0.26 2.36 3.84
N ILE A 51 0.89 1.69 3.90
CA ILE A 51 0.97 0.23 3.75
C ILE A 51 1.45 -0.40 5.06
N ASP A 52 0.68 -1.34 5.58
CA ASP A 52 1.19 -2.29 6.58
C ASP A 52 2.09 -3.29 5.87
N GLY A 53 3.40 -3.18 6.12
CA GLY A 53 4.41 -3.99 5.45
C GLY A 53 4.46 -5.45 5.90
N HIS A 54 3.71 -5.85 6.93
CA HIS A 54 3.82 -7.20 7.48
C HIS A 54 2.58 -7.61 8.29
N GLN A 55 1.79 -8.53 7.76
CA GLN A 55 0.74 -9.23 8.51
C GLN A 55 0.65 -10.71 8.12
N HIS A 56 -0.06 -11.50 8.93
CA HIS A 56 -0.31 -12.91 8.71
C HIS A 56 -1.82 -13.24 8.78
N PHE A 57 -2.25 -14.19 7.95
CA PHE A 57 -3.48 -14.93 8.13
C PHE A 57 -3.14 -16.37 8.50
N TRP A 58 -3.94 -16.99 9.35
CA TRP A 58 -3.76 -18.40 9.70
C TRP A 58 -5.05 -19.04 10.18
N ASP A 59 -5.15 -20.35 9.98
CA ASP A 59 -6.03 -21.24 10.72
C ASP A 59 -5.15 -22.17 11.57
N PRO A 60 -5.35 -22.25 12.90
CA PRO A 60 -4.62 -23.20 13.74
C PRO A 60 -4.76 -24.68 13.31
N ALA A 61 -5.77 -25.01 12.49
CA ALA A 61 -5.96 -26.35 11.93
C ALA A 61 -5.01 -26.67 10.75
N ASP A 62 -4.48 -25.67 10.06
CA ASP A 62 -3.73 -25.83 8.80
C ASP A 62 -2.23 -26.11 8.99
N GLY A 63 -1.72 -26.02 10.22
CA GLY A 63 -0.29 -26.14 10.50
C GLY A 63 0.04 -26.71 11.86
N SER A 64 1.31 -27.11 12.02
CA SER A 64 1.86 -27.50 13.32
C SER A 64 1.96 -26.27 14.22
N CYS A 65 0.90 -26.04 14.99
CA CYS A 65 0.85 -24.99 16.01
C CYS A 65 1.63 -25.39 17.28
N GLY A 66 2.79 -26.05 17.12
CA GLY A 66 3.61 -26.50 18.26
C GLY A 66 4.02 -25.36 19.20
N TRP A 67 4.04 -24.12 18.70
CA TRP A 67 4.31 -22.90 19.45
C TRP A 67 3.08 -22.26 20.10
N MET A 68 1.85 -22.55 19.65
CA MET A 68 0.61 -21.98 20.22
C MET A 68 0.14 -22.77 21.44
N THR A 69 0.91 -22.67 22.54
CA THR A 69 0.50 -23.14 23.87
C THR A 69 -0.70 -22.35 24.40
N GLU A 70 -1.21 -22.70 25.58
CA GLU A 70 -2.28 -21.94 26.25
C GLU A 70 -1.89 -20.47 26.50
N ASP A 71 -0.60 -20.17 26.64
CA ASP A 71 -0.09 -18.81 26.80
C ASP A 71 -0.42 -17.90 25.60
N TYR A 72 -0.74 -18.49 24.44
CA TYR A 72 -1.10 -17.81 23.22
C TYR A 72 -2.59 -17.91 22.88
N ALA A 73 -3.46 -18.18 23.86
CA ALA A 73 -4.90 -18.36 23.66
C ALA A 73 -5.56 -17.24 22.84
N ALA A 74 -5.12 -15.98 23.02
CA ALA A 74 -5.66 -14.83 22.28
C ALA A 74 -5.45 -14.90 20.75
N ILE A 75 -4.37 -15.54 20.32
CA ILE A 75 -3.99 -15.68 18.91
C ILE A 75 -4.22 -17.10 18.35
N ARG A 76 -4.58 -18.05 19.22
CA ARG A 76 -4.93 -19.44 18.86
C ARG A 76 -6.37 -19.55 18.34
N ARG A 77 -6.66 -18.78 17.29
CA ARG A 77 -7.92 -18.81 16.54
C ARG A 77 -7.65 -18.48 15.08
N VAL A 78 -8.66 -18.64 14.24
CA VAL A 78 -8.58 -18.23 12.83
C VAL A 78 -8.46 -16.70 12.74
N PHE A 79 -7.53 -16.23 11.91
CA PHE A 79 -7.44 -14.84 11.47
C PHE A 79 -7.54 -14.77 9.96
N SER A 80 -8.52 -14.01 9.49
CA SER A 80 -8.90 -13.87 8.09
C SER A 80 -8.93 -12.41 7.65
N PRO A 81 -9.11 -12.11 6.35
CA PRO A 81 -9.29 -10.75 5.87
C PRO A 81 -10.40 -9.97 6.58
N ASP A 82 -11.49 -10.65 6.99
CA ASP A 82 -12.62 -10.02 7.66
C ASP A 82 -12.28 -9.58 9.10
N ASP A 83 -11.35 -10.27 9.76
CA ASP A 83 -10.84 -9.88 11.08
C ASP A 83 -9.94 -8.63 11.00
N LEU A 84 -9.14 -8.51 9.93
CA LEU A 84 -8.15 -7.45 9.78
C LEU A 84 -8.75 -6.15 9.24
N LYS A 85 -9.72 -6.23 8.32
CA LYS A 85 -10.29 -5.07 7.61
C LYS A 85 -10.79 -3.94 8.55
N PRO A 86 -11.49 -4.20 9.66
CA PRO A 86 -11.90 -3.15 10.59
C PRO A 86 -10.71 -2.44 11.26
N ALA A 87 -9.65 -3.18 11.59
CA ALA A 87 -8.45 -2.62 12.20
C ALA A 87 -7.68 -1.73 11.22
N LEU A 88 -7.57 -2.13 9.95
CA LEU A 88 -6.95 -1.30 8.90
C LEU A 88 -7.69 0.05 8.75
N ALA A 89 -9.02 0.01 8.72
CA ALA A 89 -9.84 1.21 8.62
C ALA A 89 -9.65 2.14 9.82
N ALA A 90 -9.60 1.60 11.04
CA ALA A 90 -9.37 2.37 12.26
C ALA A 90 -7.96 2.98 12.32
N ALA A 91 -6.95 2.28 11.78
CA ALA A 91 -5.56 2.71 11.75
C ALA A 91 -5.21 3.63 10.56
N GLY A 92 -6.13 3.79 9.60
CA GLY A 92 -5.87 4.56 8.37
C GLY A 92 -4.89 3.87 7.40
N VAL A 93 -4.78 2.53 7.47
CA VAL A 93 -3.94 1.73 6.55
C VAL A 93 -4.73 1.42 5.28
N ASP A 94 -4.12 1.65 4.12
CA ASP A 94 -4.74 1.46 2.81
C ASP A 94 -4.52 0.06 2.25
N LYS A 95 -3.32 -0.49 2.44
CA LYS A 95 -2.90 -1.79 1.90
C LYS A 95 -2.04 -2.57 2.88
N THR A 96 -1.89 -3.87 2.64
CA THR A 96 -1.05 -4.77 3.44
C THR A 96 -0.15 -5.63 2.57
N VAL A 97 0.95 -6.12 3.14
CA VAL A 97 1.72 -7.25 2.62
C VAL A 97 1.46 -8.49 3.47
N LEU A 98 0.92 -9.54 2.86
CA LEU A 98 0.63 -10.82 3.50
C LEU A 98 1.88 -11.70 3.49
N VAL A 99 2.36 -12.13 4.66
CA VAL A 99 3.62 -12.85 4.82
C VAL A 99 3.35 -14.29 5.26
N GLN A 100 4.06 -15.27 4.69
CA GLN A 100 3.93 -16.70 5.00
C GLN A 100 4.01 -16.99 6.51
N THR A 101 3.13 -17.86 6.99
CA THR A 101 3.09 -18.35 8.37
C THR A 101 3.85 -19.68 8.49
N TRP A 102 3.79 -20.54 7.47
CA TRP A 102 4.30 -21.91 7.48
C TRP A 102 5.31 -22.19 6.35
N HIS A 103 6.21 -23.14 6.58
CA HIS A 103 7.11 -23.67 5.54
C HIS A 103 6.35 -24.55 4.54
N SER A 104 5.46 -23.93 3.76
CA SER A 104 4.53 -24.61 2.88
C SER A 104 4.38 -23.88 1.55
N LEU A 105 4.62 -24.60 0.45
CA LEU A 105 4.31 -24.11 -0.89
C LEU A 105 2.79 -23.95 -1.07
N ASP A 106 2.00 -24.84 -0.46
CA ASP A 106 0.53 -24.79 -0.54
C ASP A 106 -0.01 -23.52 0.12
N GLU A 107 0.59 -23.05 1.22
CA GLU A 107 0.22 -21.76 1.82
C GLU A 107 0.54 -20.60 0.87
N THR A 108 1.68 -20.65 0.18
CA THR A 108 2.01 -19.61 -0.81
C THR A 108 0.95 -19.54 -1.90
N LEU A 109 0.51 -20.68 -2.41
CA LEU A 109 -0.56 -20.74 -3.42
C LEU A 109 -1.89 -20.18 -2.86
N ALA A 110 -2.28 -20.59 -1.65
CA ALA A 110 -3.48 -20.09 -0.99
C ALA A 110 -3.43 -18.57 -0.72
N PHE A 111 -2.25 -18.03 -0.40
CA PHE A 111 -2.07 -16.59 -0.16
C PHE A 111 -2.13 -15.77 -1.44
N LEU A 112 -1.64 -16.30 -2.57
CA LEU A 112 -1.82 -15.65 -3.88
C LEU A 112 -3.30 -15.60 -4.26
N GLU A 113 -4.05 -16.68 -4.02
CA GLU A 113 -5.50 -16.71 -4.24
C GLU A 113 -6.24 -15.74 -3.31
N THR A 114 -5.80 -15.64 -2.06
CA THR A 114 -6.33 -14.68 -1.08
C THR A 114 -6.10 -13.24 -1.55
N ALA A 115 -4.90 -12.92 -2.04
CA ALA A 115 -4.56 -11.60 -2.56
C ALA A 115 -5.43 -11.23 -3.77
N ASN A 116 -5.70 -12.18 -4.67
CA ASN A 116 -6.58 -11.97 -5.82
C ASN A 116 -8.04 -11.68 -5.44
N ARG A 117 -8.47 -12.08 -4.23
CA ARG A 117 -9.84 -11.91 -3.72
C ARG A 117 -9.96 -10.78 -2.70
N THR A 118 -8.85 -10.18 -2.29
CA THR A 118 -8.80 -9.25 -1.15
C THR A 118 -8.11 -7.97 -1.55
N ASP A 119 -8.89 -6.96 -1.93
CA ASP A 119 -8.40 -5.71 -2.51
C ASP A 119 -7.31 -5.01 -1.69
N PHE A 120 -7.32 -5.13 -0.36
CA PHE A 120 -6.33 -4.47 0.49
C PHE A 120 -4.98 -5.20 0.54
N VAL A 121 -4.88 -6.44 0.08
CA VAL A 121 -3.61 -7.16 0.02
C VAL A 121 -2.88 -6.76 -1.26
N ALA A 122 -1.83 -5.95 -1.13
CA ALA A 122 -1.06 -5.45 -2.27
C ALA A 122 0.09 -6.38 -2.68
N GLY A 123 0.48 -7.30 -1.81
CA GLY A 123 1.55 -8.26 -2.11
C GLY A 123 1.59 -9.43 -1.13
N VAL A 124 2.22 -10.50 -1.58
CA VAL A 124 2.45 -11.74 -0.84
C VAL A 124 3.95 -11.98 -0.74
N VAL A 125 4.43 -12.23 0.47
CA VAL A 125 5.76 -12.80 0.73
C VAL A 125 5.55 -14.28 1.05
N GLY A 126 5.79 -15.14 0.06
CA GLY A 126 5.55 -16.57 0.16
C GLY A 126 6.73 -17.35 0.76
N TRP A 127 6.62 -18.67 0.70
CA TRP A 127 7.66 -19.63 1.02
C TRP A 127 7.86 -20.59 -0.17
N VAL A 128 9.12 -20.88 -0.46
CA VAL A 128 9.54 -22.02 -1.30
C VAL A 128 10.72 -22.69 -0.61
N ASP A 129 10.99 -23.95 -0.92
CA ASP A 129 12.23 -24.59 -0.50
C ASP A 129 13.40 -23.97 -1.30
N LEU A 130 14.18 -23.12 -0.63
CA LEU A 130 15.34 -22.47 -1.23
C LEU A 130 16.53 -23.42 -1.45
N THR A 131 16.45 -24.65 -0.93
CA THR A 131 17.48 -25.68 -1.08
C THR A 131 17.17 -26.64 -2.23
N ASP A 132 15.94 -26.64 -2.75
CA ASP A 132 15.54 -27.44 -3.89
C ASP A 132 16.30 -26.98 -5.16
N PRO A 133 17.05 -27.87 -5.85
CA PRO A 133 17.66 -27.56 -7.14
C PRO A 133 16.66 -27.05 -8.20
N GLY A 134 15.37 -27.40 -8.06
CA GLY A 134 14.26 -26.98 -8.90
C GLY A 134 13.65 -25.61 -8.54
N VAL A 135 14.13 -24.91 -7.52
CA VAL A 135 13.50 -23.67 -7.01
C VAL A 135 13.26 -22.60 -8.09
N ALA A 136 14.14 -22.48 -9.07
CA ALA A 136 13.98 -21.52 -10.16
C ALA A 136 12.75 -21.83 -11.04
N ALA A 137 12.46 -23.10 -11.28
CA ALA A 137 11.26 -23.54 -11.99
C ALA A 137 10.01 -23.25 -11.14
N THR A 138 10.03 -23.61 -9.86
CA THR A 138 8.93 -23.32 -8.92
C THR A 138 8.60 -21.83 -8.87
N LEU A 139 9.59 -20.94 -8.77
CA LEU A 139 9.37 -19.50 -8.80
C LEU A 139 8.81 -19.01 -10.14
N SER A 140 9.27 -19.59 -11.25
CA SER A 140 8.77 -19.27 -12.59
C SER A 140 7.30 -19.66 -12.75
N GLU A 141 6.91 -20.82 -12.24
CA GLU A 141 5.53 -21.30 -12.24
C GLU A 141 4.63 -20.42 -11.37
N LEU A 142 5.06 -20.07 -10.16
CA LEU A 142 4.34 -19.14 -9.29
C LEU A 142 4.12 -17.78 -9.96
N LYS A 143 5.15 -17.25 -10.64
CA LYS A 143 5.08 -15.97 -11.36
C LYS A 143 4.22 -16.02 -12.62
N ALA A 144 4.10 -17.17 -13.27
CA ALA A 144 3.29 -17.34 -14.47
C ALA A 144 1.78 -17.45 -14.19
N ARG A 145 1.39 -17.68 -12.93
CA ARG A 145 -0.03 -17.70 -12.54
C ARG A 145 -0.69 -16.33 -12.71
N PRO A 146 -2.02 -16.25 -12.91
CA PRO A 146 -2.76 -14.99 -13.00
C PRO A 146 -2.58 -14.07 -11.78
N ASP A 147 -2.46 -14.66 -10.59
CA ASP A 147 -2.24 -14.00 -9.29
C ASP A 147 -0.74 -13.84 -8.95
N GLY A 148 0.15 -14.38 -9.77
CA GLY A 148 1.61 -14.40 -9.55
C GLY A 148 2.26 -13.01 -9.52
N CYS A 149 1.60 -11.99 -10.08
CA CYS A 149 2.05 -10.60 -10.00
C CYS A 149 2.07 -10.07 -8.56
N THR A 150 1.26 -10.65 -7.65
CA THR A 150 1.22 -10.28 -6.23
C THR A 150 2.33 -10.93 -5.41
N LEU A 151 3.04 -11.94 -5.92
CA LEU A 151 4.20 -12.50 -5.24
C LEU A 151 5.35 -11.48 -5.24
N VAL A 152 5.64 -10.83 -4.11
CA VAL A 152 6.65 -9.75 -4.03
C VAL A 152 7.94 -10.17 -3.31
N GLY A 153 7.96 -11.36 -2.70
CA GLY A 153 9.16 -11.88 -2.04
C GLY A 153 8.99 -13.32 -1.54
N ILE A 154 10.09 -13.86 -1.02
CA ILE A 154 10.15 -15.16 -0.34
C ILE A 154 10.77 -14.95 1.04
N ARG A 155 10.21 -15.60 2.07
CA ARG A 155 10.75 -15.64 3.43
C ARG A 155 11.00 -17.07 3.85
N HIS A 156 12.15 -17.35 4.44
CA HIS A 156 12.43 -18.61 5.14
C HIS A 156 12.60 -18.33 6.65
N LEU A 157 11.97 -19.13 7.51
CA LEU A 157 12.16 -18.99 8.97
C LEU A 157 13.40 -19.79 9.37
N VAL A 158 14.36 -19.14 10.02
CA VAL A 158 15.64 -19.74 10.44
C VAL A 158 15.71 -20.03 11.94
N HIS A 159 14.59 -19.87 12.64
CA HIS A 159 14.49 -20.07 14.09
C HIS A 159 13.61 -21.30 14.39
N ASN A 160 14.07 -22.08 15.36
CA ASN A 160 13.51 -23.37 15.80
C ASN A 160 12.14 -23.24 16.46
#